data_AF-A0A1Y4RBV9-F1
#
_entry.id   AF-A0A1Y4RBV9-F1
#
_cell.length_a   1.000
_cell.length_b   1.000
_cell.length_c   1.000
_cell.angle_alpha   90.00
_cell.angle_beta   90.00
_cell.angle_gamma   90.00
#
_symmetry.space_group_name_H-M   'P 1'
#
loop_
_entity.id
_entity.type
_entity.pdbx_description
1 polymer ?
#
loop_
_entity_poly.entity_id
_entity_poly.type
_entity_poly.pdbx_seq_one_letter_code
_entity_poly.pdbx_strand_id
1 'polypeptide(L)'
;MLYFIFELLLIAISVFAHELGHFLACKILNFQVFEFSLGVGPKLFTLKNFTLRLNPIASYVVYGYETEDTSTEYSIKKSIVYVSGILMNMLMVVLGILLNSHVFVFINTFLIIFNTIPINKTESGFSSDGKKFFNEIKKIV
;
A
#
# COMPACT_ATOMS: atom_id res chain seq x y z
N MET A 1 -12.78 -16.02 -20.36
CA MET A 1 -13.56 -15.06 -19.54
C MET A 1 -13.41 -15.31 -18.04
N LEU A 2 -13.62 -16.53 -17.53
CA LEU A 2 -13.44 -16.84 -16.10
C LEU A 2 -12.00 -16.61 -15.59
N TYR A 3 -10.99 -17.03 -16.35
CA TYR A 3 -9.57 -16.83 -15.99
C TYR A 3 -9.19 -15.36 -15.81
N PHE A 4 -9.71 -14.48 -16.67
CA PHE A 4 -9.45 -13.04 -16.59
C PHE A 4 -10.04 -12.41 -15.32
N ILE A 5 -11.24 -12.85 -14.90
CA ILE A 5 -11.85 -12.39 -13.65
C ILE A 5 -11.00 -12.85 -12.45
N PHE A 6 -10.48 -14.08 -12.50
CA PHE A 6 -9.61 -14.62 -11.46
C PHE A 6 -8.29 -13.85 -11.34
N GLU A 7 -7.65 -13.53 -12.47
CA GLU A 7 -6.43 -12.70 -12.51
C GLU A 7 -6.67 -11.30 -11.92
N LEU A 8 -7.79 -10.66 -12.26
CA LEU A 8 -8.16 -9.36 -11.70
C LEU A 8 -8.36 -9.43 -10.18
N LEU A 9 -8.97 -10.52 -9.69
CA LEU A 9 -9.15 -10.75 -8.27
C LEU A 9 -7.81 -10.91 -7.54
N LEU A 10 -6.86 -11.64 -8.13
CA LEU A 10 -5.51 -11.78 -7.55
C LEU A 10 -4.80 -10.43 -7.43
N ILE A 11 -4.90 -9.58 -8.45
CA ILE A 11 -4.35 -8.21 -8.41
C ILE A 11 -5.00 -7.41 -7.28
N ALA A 12 -6.33 -7.44 -7.19
CA ALA A 12 -7.06 -6.72 -6.15
C ALA A 12 -6.67 -7.19 -4.73
N ILE A 13 -6.51 -8.50 -4.53
CA ILE A 13 -6.06 -9.07 -3.25
C ILE A 13 -4.62 -8.65 -2.94
N SER A 14 -3.72 -8.70 -3.92
CA SER A 14 -2.33 -8.28 -3.75
C SER A 14 -2.19 -6.80 -3.39
N VAL A 15 -2.91 -5.92 -4.09
CA VAL A 15 -2.90 -4.48 -3.80
C VAL A 15 -3.57 -4.19 -2.45
N PHE A 16 -4.66 -4.90 -2.12
CA PHE A 16 -5.26 -4.80 -0.79
C PHE A 16 -4.29 -5.23 0.32
N ALA A 17 -3.56 -6.34 0.12
CA ALA A 17 -2.56 -6.79 1.07
C ALA A 17 -1.45 -5.73 1.23
N HIS A 18 -0.94 -5.14 0.14
CA HIS A 18 0.02 -4.03 0.20
C HIS A 18 -0.46 -2.90 1.12
N GLU A 19 -1.68 -2.40 0.89
CA GLU A 19 -2.26 -1.33 1.70
C GLU A 19 -2.57 -1.77 3.14
N LEU A 20 -2.90 -3.04 3.35
CA LEU A 20 -3.07 -3.62 4.68
C LEU A 20 -1.75 -3.57 5.46
N GLY A 21 -0.61 -3.76 4.80
CA GLY A 21 0.72 -3.54 5.39
C GLY A 21 0.86 -2.14 5.97
N HIS A 22 0.58 -1.11 5.16
CA HIS A 22 0.57 0.29 5.60
C HIS A 22 -0.39 0.52 6.77
N PHE A 23 -1.61 0.00 6.65
CA PHE A 23 -2.63 0.16 7.69
C PHE A 23 -2.20 -0.44 9.03
N LEU A 24 -1.65 -1.65 9.02
CA LEU A 24 -1.17 -2.32 10.23
C LEU A 24 0.00 -1.55 10.85
N ALA A 25 0.96 -1.09 10.04
CA ALA A 25 2.06 -0.25 10.52
C ALA A 25 1.54 1.06 11.14
N CYS A 26 0.54 1.71 10.53
CA CYS A 26 -0.11 2.89 11.09
C CYS A 26 -0.72 2.60 12.47
N LYS A 27 -1.42 1.48 12.64
CA LYS A 27 -2.01 1.09 13.92
C LYS A 27 -0.96 0.80 14.98
N ILE A 28 0.14 0.14 14.63
CA ILE A 28 1.24 -0.19 15.55
C ILE A 28 1.99 1.07 16.00
N LEU A 29 2.19 2.02 15.09
CA LEU A 29 2.95 3.26 15.32
C LEU A 29 2.07 4.41 15.83
N ASN A 30 0.80 4.15 16.14
CA ASN A 30 -0.18 5.12 16.65
C ASN A 30 -0.48 6.30 15.70
N PHE A 31 -0.43 6.06 14.39
CA PHE A 31 -1.01 7.00 13.43
C PHE A 31 -2.54 6.90 13.40
N GLN A 32 -3.20 8.05 13.28
CA GLN A 32 -4.62 8.10 12.99
C GLN A 32 -4.84 7.76 11.52
N VAL A 33 -5.63 6.71 11.26
CA VAL A 33 -6.04 6.34 9.90
C VAL A 33 -7.38 7.00 9.62
N PHE A 34 -7.44 7.90 8.65
CA PHE A 34 -8.64 8.62 8.26
C PHE A 34 -9.47 7.82 7.25
N GLU A 35 -8.81 7.21 6.25
CA GLU A 35 -9.46 6.40 5.22
C GLU A 35 -8.58 5.21 4.84
N PHE A 36 -9.17 4.03 4.79
CA PHE A 36 -8.66 2.83 4.16
C PHE A 36 -9.59 2.52 2.99
N SER A 37 -9.14 2.79 1.77
CA SER A 37 -9.97 2.64 0.57
C SER A 37 -9.58 1.37 -0.17
N LEU A 38 -10.53 0.46 -0.31
CA LEU A 38 -10.49 -0.62 -1.29
C LEU A 38 -11.00 -0.10 -2.63
N GLY A 39 -10.08 0.07 -3.56
CA GLY A 39 -10.40 0.61 -4.86
C GLY A 39 -10.21 2.12 -4.97
N VAL A 40 -10.37 2.62 -6.20
CA VAL A 40 -10.42 4.03 -6.59
C VAL A 40 -11.70 4.34 -7.38
N GLY A 41 -11.98 5.63 -7.59
CA GLY A 41 -13.16 6.06 -8.35
C GLY A 41 -14.42 6.25 -7.47
N PRO A 42 -15.63 6.12 -8.05
CA PRO A 42 -16.88 6.35 -7.33
C PRO A 42 -17.01 5.46 -6.09
N LYS A 43 -17.45 6.05 -4.97
CA LYS A 43 -17.70 5.32 -3.72
C LYS A 43 -18.93 4.45 -3.92
N LEU A 44 -18.80 3.16 -3.62
CA LEU A 44 -19.92 2.22 -3.56
C LEU A 44 -20.48 2.16 -2.15
N PHE A 45 -19.58 2.08 -1.16
CA PHE A 45 -19.95 1.91 0.24
C PHE A 45 -18.87 2.50 1.15
N THR A 46 -19.27 3.08 2.27
CA THR A 46 -18.34 3.57 3.30
C THR A 46 -18.84 3.14 4.67
N LEU A 47 -17.97 2.48 5.45
CA LEU A 47 -18.22 2.09 6.83
C LEU A 47 -17.09 2.62 7.72
N LYS A 48 -17.38 3.65 8.51
CA LYS A 48 -16.39 4.36 9.34
C LYS A 48 -15.19 4.82 8.49
N ASN A 49 -14.03 4.20 8.68
CA ASN A 49 -12.78 4.56 8.03
C ASN A 49 -12.50 3.63 6.84
N PHE A 50 -13.40 2.71 6.49
CA PHE A 50 -13.25 1.80 5.36
C PHE A 50 -14.16 2.22 4.21
N THR A 51 -13.60 2.47 3.03
CA THR A 51 -14.36 2.83 1.83
C THR A 51 -14.16 1.75 0.77
N LEU A 52 -15.24 1.26 0.17
CA LEU A 52 -15.22 0.43 -1.02
C LEU A 52 -15.58 1.28 -2.24
N ARG A 53 -14.78 1.18 -3.29
CA ARG A 53 -14.95 1.91 -4.55
C ARG A 53 -15.02 0.96 -5.73
N LEU A 54 -15.56 1.45 -6.84
CA LEU A 54 -15.88 0.63 -8.00
C LEU A 54 -14.67 -0.07 -8.62
N ASN A 55 -13.50 0.58 -8.68
CA ASN A 55 -12.33 0.03 -9.34
C ASN A 55 -11.34 -0.56 -8.32
N PRO A 56 -11.27 -1.89 -8.14
CA PRO A 56 -10.44 -2.53 -7.10
C PRO A 56 -8.95 -2.60 -7.44
N ILE A 57 -8.53 -2.14 -8.63
CA ILE A 57 -7.15 -2.27 -9.13
C ILE A 57 -6.15 -1.43 -8.32
N ALA A 58 -6.60 -0.32 -7.75
CA ALA A 58 -5.77 0.53 -6.91
C ALA A 58 -6.48 0.75 -5.57
N SER A 59 -5.77 0.71 -4.46
CA SER A 59 -6.28 0.98 -3.11
C SER A 59 -5.36 1.99 -2.44
N TYR A 60 -5.78 2.60 -1.33
CA TYR A 60 -4.93 3.55 -0.62
C TYR A 60 -5.30 3.68 0.87
N VAL A 61 -4.30 4.04 1.69
CA VAL A 61 -4.49 4.44 3.09
C VAL A 61 -4.15 5.92 3.29
N VAL A 62 -5.09 6.68 3.87
CA VAL A 62 -4.89 8.06 4.33
C VAL A 62 -4.70 8.04 5.84
N TYR A 63 -3.56 8.57 6.29
CA TYR A 63 -3.18 8.57 7.70
C TYR A 63 -2.34 9.80 8.06
N GLY A 64 -2.25 10.12 9.35
CA GLY A 64 -1.48 11.25 9.87
C GLY A 64 -1.58 11.39 11.39
N TYR A 65 -1.13 12.54 11.90
CA TYR A 65 -1.47 13.02 13.25
C TYR A 65 -2.46 14.18 13.13
N GLU A 66 -3.13 14.50 14.25
CA GLU A 66 -4.00 15.67 14.35
C GLU A 66 -3.24 17.00 14.15
N THR A 67 -1.97 17.03 14.51
CA THR A 67 -1.07 18.18 14.33
C THR A 67 0.09 17.82 13.43
N GLU A 68 0.57 18.78 12.63
CA GLU A 68 1.79 18.61 11.84
C GLU A 68 3.00 18.43 12.77
N ASP A 69 3.55 17.22 12.78
CA ASP A 69 4.80 16.89 13.47
C ASP A 69 5.91 16.75 12.43
N THR A 70 7.00 17.50 12.61
CA THR A 70 8.18 17.47 11.73
C THR A 70 9.40 16.88 12.41
N SER A 71 9.22 16.19 13.55
CA SER A 71 10.31 15.58 14.29
C SER A 71 11.00 14.46 13.48
N THR A 72 12.25 14.19 13.86
CA THR A 72 13.00 13.03 13.33
C THR A 72 12.26 11.72 13.62
N GLU A 73 11.68 11.60 14.81
CA GLU A 73 10.87 10.43 15.20
C GLU A 73 9.68 10.22 14.26
N TYR A 74 8.97 11.29 13.92
CA TYR A 74 7.87 11.27 12.96
C TYR A 74 8.32 10.74 11.58
N SER A 75 9.46 11.24 11.08
CA SER A 75 10.02 10.84 9.79
C SER A 75 10.44 9.36 9.78
N ILE A 76 10.99 8.85 10.89
CA ILE A 76 11.31 7.42 11.06
C ILE A 76 10.03 6.58 11.05
N LYS A 77 9.01 6.96 11.82
CA LYS A 77 7.73 6.24 11.85
C LYS A 77 7.08 6.18 10.47
N LYS A 78 7.05 7.29 9.73
CA LYS A 78 6.57 7.31 8.33
C LYS A 78 7.36 6.38 7.42
N SER A 79 8.68 6.35 7.57
CA SER A 79 9.55 5.47 6.79
C SER A 79 9.19 4.00 7.00
N ILE A 80 8.92 3.60 8.25
CA ILE A 80 8.45 2.24 8.58
C ILE A 80 7.11 1.95 7.90
N VAL A 81 6.17 2.91 7.92
CA VAL A 81 4.88 2.75 7.22
C VAL A 81 5.13 2.51 5.73
N TYR A 82 5.94 3.30 5.04
CA TYR A 82 6.18 3.10 3.61
C TYR A 82 6.82 1.74 3.28
N VAL A 83 7.73 1.25 4.11
CA VAL A 83 8.35 -0.07 3.92
C VAL A 83 7.37 -1.21 4.18
N SER A 84 6.39 -1.03 5.07
CA SER A 84 5.48 -2.11 5.48
C SER A 84 4.60 -2.68 4.36
N GLY A 85 4.20 -1.87 3.37
CA GLY A 85 3.44 -2.38 2.21
C GLY A 85 4.29 -3.33 1.34
N ILE A 86 5.55 -2.95 1.11
CA ILE A 86 6.52 -3.78 0.38
C ILE A 86 6.77 -5.09 1.15
N LEU A 87 6.93 -5.02 2.48
CA LEU A 87 7.10 -6.21 3.32
C LEU A 87 5.88 -7.13 3.29
N MET A 88 4.66 -6.58 3.25
CA MET A 88 3.46 -7.39 3.12
C MET A 88 3.45 -8.13 1.77
N ASN A 89 3.83 -7.48 0.67
CA ASN A 89 3.92 -8.16 -0.62
C ASN A 89 5.02 -9.23 -0.64
N MET A 90 6.12 -9.05 0.11
CA MET A 90 7.12 -10.12 0.30
C MET A 90 6.50 -11.33 1.01
N LEU A 91 5.68 -11.12 2.03
CA LEU A 91 4.91 -12.19 2.68
C LEU A 91 3.94 -12.87 1.70
N MET A 92 3.25 -12.08 0.85
CA MET A 92 2.36 -12.62 -0.17
C MET A 92 3.10 -13.45 -1.24
N VAL A 93 4.35 -13.12 -1.57
CA VAL A 93 5.21 -13.97 -2.43
C VAL A 93 5.45 -15.33 -1.77
N VAL A 94 5.83 -15.36 -0.49
CA VAL A 94 6.03 -16.62 0.24
C VAL A 94 4.75 -17.44 0.24
N LEU A 95 3.60 -16.81 0.52
CA LEU A 95 2.31 -17.48 0.45
C LEU A 95 2.01 -18.02 -0.96
N GLY A 96 2.31 -17.25 -2.01
CA GLY A 96 2.15 -17.68 -3.39
C GLY A 96 2.98 -18.92 -3.76
N ILE A 97 4.21 -19.00 -3.27
CA ILE A 97 5.07 -20.18 -3.43
C ILE A 97 4.46 -21.39 -2.73
N LEU A 98 4.02 -21.23 -1.47
CA LEU A 98 3.39 -22.30 -0.70
C LEU A 98 2.11 -22.84 -1.36
N LEU A 99 1.34 -21.95 -2.00
CA LEU A 99 0.13 -22.28 -2.74
C LEU A 99 0.39 -22.76 -4.18
N ASN A 100 1.66 -22.85 -4.62
CA ASN A 100 2.06 -23.18 -5.99
C ASN A 100 1.42 -22.29 -7.07
N SER A 101 1.19 -21.01 -6.76
CA SER A 101 0.57 -20.06 -7.70
C SER A 101 1.62 -19.13 -8.32
N HIS A 102 2.12 -19.48 -9.49
CA HIS A 102 3.13 -18.69 -10.22
C HIS A 102 2.64 -17.29 -10.60
N VAL A 103 1.36 -17.16 -10.98
CA VAL A 103 0.75 -15.86 -11.32
C VAL A 103 0.71 -14.95 -10.10
N PHE A 104 0.35 -15.49 -8.93
CA PHE A 104 0.30 -14.71 -7.70
C PHE A 104 1.69 -14.27 -7.24
N VAL A 105 2.70 -15.15 -7.36
CA VAL A 105 4.10 -14.78 -7.12
C VAL A 105 4.52 -13.65 -8.05
N PHE A 106 4.26 -13.78 -9.36
CA PHE A 106 4.60 -12.76 -10.35
C PHE A 106 3.99 -11.40 -10.03
N ILE A 107 2.69 -11.34 -9.71
CA ILE A 107 1.99 -10.09 -9.35
C ILE A 107 2.65 -9.42 -8.15
N ASN A 108 2.88 -10.15 -7.05
CA ASN A 108 3.45 -9.57 -5.84
C ASN A 108 4.92 -9.16 -6.03
N THR A 109 5.72 -9.93 -6.78
CA THR A 109 7.09 -9.53 -7.15
C THR A 109 7.09 -8.26 -7.99
N PHE A 110 6.18 -8.13 -8.95
CA PHE A 110 6.04 -6.92 -9.76
C PHE A 110 5.70 -5.70 -8.88
N LEU A 111 4.76 -5.84 -7.95
CA LEU A 111 4.40 -4.77 -7.02
C LEU A 111 5.56 -4.37 -6.09
N ILE A 112 6.39 -5.33 -5.64
CA ILE A 112 7.60 -5.05 -4.86
C ILE A 112 8.56 -4.18 -5.67
N ILE A 113 8.88 -4.59 -6.91
CA ILE A 113 9.82 -3.85 -7.77
C ILE A 113 9.30 -2.43 -8.02
N PHE A 114 8.04 -2.31 -8.44
CA PHE A 114 7.45 -1.02 -8.79
C PHE A 114 7.38 -0.06 -7.60
N ASN A 115 7.04 -0.56 -6.41
CA ASN A 115 6.99 0.28 -5.21
C ASN A 115 8.37 0.57 -4.60
N THR A 116 9.40 -0.23 -4.90
CA THR A 116 10.76 0.00 -4.39
C THR A 116 11.51 1.05 -5.22
N ILE A 117 11.29 1.09 -6.54
CA ILE A 117 11.93 2.09 -7.40
C ILE A 117 11.42 3.49 -7.00
N PRO A 118 12.30 4.49 -6.79
CA PRO A 118 11.89 5.84 -6.40
C PRO A 118 11.29 6.63 -7.57
N ILE A 119 10.02 6.37 -7.88
CA ILE A 119 9.24 7.01 -8.94
C ILE A 119 8.65 8.32 -8.41
N ASN A 120 8.89 9.42 -9.13
CA ASN A 120 8.36 10.74 -8.79
C ASN A 120 6.84 10.80 -8.94
N LYS A 121 6.23 11.81 -8.29
CA LYS A 121 4.79 12.02 -8.36
C LYS A 121 4.34 12.22 -9.81
N THR A 122 3.46 11.36 -10.29
CA THR A 122 2.85 11.47 -11.63
C THR A 122 1.75 12.55 -11.62
N GLU A 123 1.25 12.91 -12.80
CA GLU A 123 0.09 13.82 -12.94
C GLU A 123 -1.16 13.30 -12.22
N SER A 124 -1.31 11.96 -12.12
CA SER A 124 -2.36 11.30 -11.35
C SER A 124 -2.14 11.35 -9.82
N GLY A 125 -1.04 11.95 -9.36
CA GLY A 125 -0.72 12.09 -7.94
C GLY A 125 -0.09 10.86 -7.29
N PHE A 126 0.17 9.79 -8.05
CA PHE A 126 0.81 8.58 -7.56
C PHE A 126 2.31 8.79 -7.33
N SER A 127 2.83 8.31 -6.19
CA SER A 127 4.26 8.26 -5.88
C SER A 127 4.55 6.90 -5.26
N SER A 128 5.65 6.25 -5.67
CA SER A 128 6.04 4.96 -5.09
C SER A 128 6.48 5.09 -3.63
N ASP A 129 6.35 4.02 -2.87
CA ASP A 129 6.73 4.02 -1.46
C ASP A 129 8.24 4.16 -1.26
N GLY A 130 9.05 3.62 -2.16
CA GLY A 130 10.50 3.81 -2.18
C GLY A 130 10.88 5.29 -2.35
N LYS A 131 10.14 6.05 -3.17
CA LYS A 131 10.34 7.50 -3.28
C LYS A 131 9.97 8.22 -1.99
N LYS A 132 8.82 7.89 -1.40
CA LYS A 132 8.35 8.49 -0.15
C LYS A 132 9.31 8.19 1.01
N PHE A 133 9.75 6.94 1.13
CA PHE A 133 10.77 6.49 2.07
C PHE A 133 12.07 7.30 1.93
N PHE A 134 12.62 7.39 0.71
CA PHE A 134 13.85 8.13 0.47
C PHE A 134 13.72 9.62 0.84
N ASN A 135 12.57 10.23 0.58
CA ASN A 135 12.31 11.62 0.96
C ASN A 135 12.25 11.82 2.48
N GLU A 136 11.70 10.88 3.25
CA GLU A 136 11.69 10.98 4.72
C GLU A 136 13.07 10.73 5.31
N ILE A 137 13.83 9.77 4.78
CA ILE A 137 15.22 9.52 5.22
C ILE A 137 16.11 10.75 5.00
N LYS A 138 15.92 11.48 3.89
CA LYS A 138 16.62 12.73 3.62
C LYS A 138 16.33 13.87 4.61
N LYS A 139 15.25 13.80 5.38
CA LYS A 139 14.96 14.80 6.43
C LYS A 139 15.69 14.50 7.75
N ILE A 140 16.20 13.27 7.89
CA ILE A 140 16.84 12.77 9.11
C ILE A 140 18.36 13.01 9.08
N VAL A 141 18.97 12.98 7.88
CA VAL A 141 20.40 13.17 7.62
C VAL A 141 20.67 14.62 7.25
#